data_AF-A0ABD1QVT0-F1
#
_entry.id   AF-A0ABD1QVT0-F1
#
_cell.length_a   1.000
_cell.length_b   1.000
_cell.length_c   1.000
_cell.angle_alpha   90.00
_cell.angle_beta   90.00
_cell.angle_gamma   90.00
#
_symmetry.space_group_name_H-M   'P 1'
#
loop_
_entity.id
_entity.type
_entity.pdbx_description
1 polymer ?
#
loop_
_entity_poly.entity_id
_entity_poly.type
_entity_poly.pdbx_seq_one_letter_code
_entity_poly.pdbx_strand_id
1 'polypeptide(L)'
;MAEASKSEEHRNALEFLQAVKIEACKAKAGKLRKSLENFDRIRDEAKARVTKLLDEKKGLEGKLEKTEADFTINFHHTEAYISFSNFFANVGHQEVIAALRLEHPDLDHTSLEAKFPPVEIEDKSDAFDPLEE
;
A
#
# COMPACT_ATOMS: atom_id res chain seq x y z
N MET A 1 -0.10 -31.04 84.11
CA MET A 1 -1.31 -30.67 83.35
C MET A 1 -1.15 -29.37 82.55
N ALA A 2 -0.50 -28.32 83.07
CA ALA A 2 -0.34 -27.05 82.34
C ALA A 2 0.53 -27.11 81.05
N GLU A 3 1.53 -27.99 80.99
CA GLU A 3 2.41 -28.11 79.80
C GLU A 3 1.73 -28.78 78.60
N ALA A 4 0.85 -29.75 78.85
CA ALA A 4 0.09 -30.41 77.78
C ALA A 4 -0.89 -29.43 77.10
N SER A 5 -1.55 -28.56 77.88
CA SER A 5 -2.44 -27.51 77.36
C SER A 5 -1.72 -26.52 76.45
N LYS A 6 -0.52 -26.08 76.84
CA LYS A 6 0.30 -25.15 76.03
C LYS A 6 0.80 -25.79 74.73
N SER A 7 1.14 -27.08 74.77
CA SER A 7 1.56 -27.84 73.58
C SER A 7 0.42 -27.91 72.55
N GLU A 8 -0.80 -28.12 73.01
CA GLU A 8 -1.99 -28.20 72.16
C GLU A 8 -2.40 -26.84 71.59
N GLU A 9 -2.31 -25.77 72.38
CA GLU A 9 -2.50 -24.39 71.91
C GLU A 9 -1.48 -24.01 70.82
N HIS A 10 -0.20 -24.36 71.00
CA HIS A 10 0.83 -24.13 69.98
C HIS A 10 0.57 -24.88 68.69
N ARG A 11 0.10 -26.14 68.79
CA ARG A 11 -0.26 -26.94 67.63
C ARG A 11 -1.44 -26.33 66.88
N ASN A 12 -2.49 -25.92 67.57
CA ASN A 12 -3.66 -25.28 66.97
C ASN A 12 -3.30 -23.95 66.29
N ALA A 13 -2.41 -23.15 66.89
CA ALA A 13 -1.92 -21.92 66.29
C ALA A 13 -1.12 -22.17 65.00
N LEU A 14 -0.30 -23.24 64.97
CA LEU A 14 0.43 -23.67 63.77
C LEU A 14 -0.49 -24.13 62.65
N GLU A 15 -1.51 -24.94 62.96
CA GLU A 15 -2.50 -25.41 61.98
C GLU A 15 -3.30 -24.22 61.41
N PHE A 16 -3.69 -23.25 62.24
CA PHE A 16 -4.35 -22.03 61.79
C PHE A 16 -3.47 -21.19 60.86
N LEU A 17 -2.22 -20.94 61.22
CA LEU A 17 -1.28 -20.18 60.39
C LEU A 17 -1.01 -20.86 59.04
N GLN A 18 -0.91 -22.19 59.01
CA GLN A 18 -0.79 -22.95 57.77
C GLN A 18 -2.03 -22.80 56.89
N ALA A 19 -3.23 -22.91 57.47
CA ALA A 19 -4.48 -22.73 56.74
C ALA A 19 -4.60 -21.33 56.12
N VAL A 20 -4.25 -20.28 56.88
CA VAL A 20 -4.23 -18.88 56.38
C VAL A 20 -3.26 -18.72 55.22
N LYS A 21 -2.05 -19.32 55.32
CA LYS A 21 -1.05 -19.24 54.26
C LYS A 21 -1.51 -19.97 52.98
N ILE A 22 -2.14 -21.13 53.13
CA ILE A 22 -2.68 -21.91 52.01
C ILE A 22 -3.79 -21.12 51.30
N GLU A 23 -4.73 -20.53 52.03
CA GLU A 23 -5.79 -19.71 51.43
C GLU A 23 -5.24 -18.46 50.72
N ALA A 24 -4.25 -17.79 51.31
CA ALA A 24 -3.58 -16.67 50.65
C ALA A 24 -2.89 -17.10 49.33
N CYS A 25 -2.27 -18.28 49.31
CA CYS A 25 -1.68 -18.85 48.10
C CYS A 25 -2.74 -19.20 47.04
N LYS A 26 -3.86 -19.83 47.43
CA LYS A 26 -4.98 -20.14 46.51
C LYS A 26 -5.57 -18.87 45.90
N ALA A 27 -5.77 -17.83 46.70
CA ALA A 27 -6.30 -16.56 46.23
C ALA A 27 -5.36 -15.90 45.19
N LYS A 28 -4.04 -15.94 45.42
CA LYS A 28 -3.04 -15.45 44.46
C LYS A 28 -3.04 -16.29 43.17
N ALA A 29 -3.07 -17.62 43.29
CA ALA A 29 -3.14 -18.51 42.14
C ALA A 29 -4.40 -18.25 41.30
N GLY A 30 -5.56 -18.03 41.95
CA GLY A 30 -6.81 -17.67 41.27
C GLY A 30 -6.72 -16.34 40.51
N LYS A 31 -6.07 -15.32 41.08
CA LYS A 31 -5.84 -14.03 40.39
C LYS A 31 -4.94 -14.21 39.17
N LEU A 32 -3.83 -14.94 39.32
CA LEU A 32 -2.89 -15.20 38.22
C LEU A 32 -3.56 -15.99 37.09
N ARG A 33 -4.36 -16.99 37.42
CA ARG A 33 -5.12 -17.77 36.43
C ARG A 33 -6.05 -16.88 35.60
N LYS A 34 -6.83 -16.01 36.23
CA LYS A 34 -7.71 -15.05 35.53
C LYS A 34 -6.91 -14.08 34.65
N SER A 35 -5.75 -13.65 35.13
CA SER A 35 -4.84 -12.81 34.34
C SER A 35 -4.35 -13.53 33.09
N LEU A 36 -4.01 -14.81 33.22
CA LEU A 36 -3.56 -15.66 32.11
C LEU A 36 -4.67 -15.87 31.07
N GLU A 37 -5.89 -16.19 31.53
CA GLU A 37 -7.07 -16.31 30.67
C GLU A 37 -7.36 -15.01 29.90
N ASN A 38 -7.17 -13.85 30.54
CA ASN A 38 -7.31 -12.56 29.87
C ASN A 38 -6.19 -12.30 28.83
N PHE A 39 -4.94 -12.66 29.14
CA PHE A 39 -3.84 -12.54 28.18
C PHE A 39 -4.03 -13.46 26.97
N ASP A 40 -4.53 -14.69 27.17
CA ASP A 40 -4.87 -15.59 26.07
C ASP A 40 -5.93 -14.97 25.16
N ARG A 41 -6.97 -14.37 25.74
CA ARG A 41 -8.01 -13.67 24.96
C ARG A 41 -7.42 -12.51 24.15
N ILE A 42 -6.61 -11.65 24.78
CA ILE A 42 -5.97 -10.51 24.09
C ILE A 42 -5.06 -11.01 22.96
N ARG A 43 -4.30 -12.09 23.20
CA ARG A 43 -3.44 -12.69 22.17
C ARG A 43 -4.27 -13.16 20.98
N ASP A 44 -5.39 -13.82 21.22
CA ASP A 44 -6.23 -14.39 20.16
C ASP A 44 -6.95 -13.27 19.37
N GLU A 45 -7.40 -12.21 20.04
CA GLU A 45 -7.91 -10.99 19.41
C GLU A 45 -6.84 -10.30 18.53
N ALA A 46 -5.61 -10.19 19.05
CA ALA A 46 -4.49 -9.62 18.30
C ALA A 46 -4.14 -10.45 17.06
N LYS A 47 -4.13 -11.78 17.16
CA LYS A 47 -3.95 -12.69 16.02
C LYS A 47 -5.01 -12.47 14.95
N ALA A 48 -6.29 -12.42 15.35
CA ALA A 48 -7.39 -12.18 14.42
C ALA A 48 -7.26 -10.82 13.71
N ARG A 49 -6.86 -9.78 14.45
CA ARG A 49 -6.62 -8.45 13.88
C ARG A 49 -5.46 -8.44 12.89
N VAL A 50 -4.37 -9.14 13.18
CA VAL A 50 -3.23 -9.26 12.26
C VAL A 50 -3.64 -9.96 10.97
N THR A 51 -4.40 -11.06 11.06
CA THR A 51 -4.92 -11.75 9.85
C THR A 51 -5.75 -10.82 8.99
N LYS A 52 -6.67 -10.06 9.61
CA LYS A 52 -7.50 -9.09 8.89
C LYS A 52 -6.67 -8.01 8.19
N LEU A 53 -5.66 -7.46 8.87
CA LEU A 53 -4.76 -6.46 8.30
C LEU A 53 -3.92 -7.03 7.15
N LEU A 54 -3.51 -8.30 7.21
CA LEU A 54 -2.81 -8.96 6.12
C LEU A 54 -3.70 -9.14 4.89
N ASP A 55 -4.97 -9.48 5.08
CA ASP A 55 -5.93 -9.59 3.98
C ASP A 55 -6.24 -8.23 3.36
N GLU A 56 -6.44 -7.19 4.18
CA GLU A 56 -6.60 -5.82 3.71
C GLU A 56 -5.36 -5.35 2.92
N LYS A 57 -4.15 -5.65 3.42
CA LYS A 57 -2.89 -5.35 2.72
C LYS A 57 -2.85 -5.99 1.33
N LYS A 58 -3.12 -7.29 1.22
CA LYS A 58 -3.14 -8.00 -0.07
C LYS A 58 -4.17 -7.40 -1.03
N GLY A 59 -5.35 -7.02 -0.51
CA GLY A 59 -6.38 -6.36 -1.30
C GLY A 59 -5.97 -4.99 -1.82
N LEU A 60 -5.16 -4.24 -1.05
CA LEU A 60 -4.59 -2.97 -1.48
C LEU A 60 -3.46 -3.15 -2.50
N GLU A 61 -2.57 -4.12 -2.29
CA GLU A 61 -1.50 -4.46 -3.25
C GLU A 61 -2.08 -4.80 -4.63
N GLY A 62 -3.13 -5.63 -4.70
CA GLY A 62 -3.78 -5.94 -5.97
C GLY A 62 -4.52 -4.75 -6.63
N LYS A 63 -5.01 -3.79 -5.84
CA LYS A 63 -5.58 -2.55 -6.39
C LYS A 63 -4.51 -1.62 -6.93
N LEU A 64 -3.36 -1.56 -6.27
CA LEU A 64 -2.20 -0.77 -6.71
C LEU A 64 -1.70 -1.31 -8.05
N GLU A 65 -1.44 -2.62 -8.16
CA GLU A 65 -1.00 -3.27 -9.40
C GLU A 65 -1.96 -3.00 -10.56
N LYS A 66 -3.27 -3.08 -10.30
CA LYS A 66 -4.28 -2.73 -11.32
C LYS A 66 -4.20 -1.26 -11.72
N THR A 67 -4.03 -0.34 -10.77
CA THR A 67 -3.98 1.09 -11.03
C THR A 67 -2.72 1.46 -11.82
N GLU A 68 -1.59 0.84 -11.51
CA GLU A 68 -0.34 0.99 -12.26
C GLU A 68 -0.52 0.50 -13.71
N ALA A 69 -1.12 -0.68 -13.90
CA ALA A 69 -1.41 -1.19 -15.24
C ALA A 69 -2.35 -0.25 -16.03
N ASP A 70 -3.42 0.24 -15.41
CA ASP A 70 -4.36 1.18 -16.02
C ASP A 70 -3.67 2.52 -16.37
N PHE A 71 -2.75 3.00 -15.52
CA PHE A 71 -1.96 4.21 -15.80
C PHE A 71 -1.02 4.01 -16.99
N THR A 72 -0.24 2.92 -17.01
CA THR A 72 0.68 2.60 -18.11
C THR A 72 -0.06 2.47 -19.45
N ILE A 73 -1.22 1.81 -19.48
CA ILE A 73 -2.04 1.69 -20.69
C ILE A 73 -2.50 3.07 -21.16
N ASN A 74 -3.01 3.90 -20.26
CA ASN A 74 -3.49 5.24 -20.62
C ASN A 74 -2.36 6.15 -21.08
N PHE A 75 -1.18 6.05 -20.47
CA PHE A 75 0.01 6.77 -20.86
C PHE A 75 0.41 6.41 -22.30
N HIS A 76 0.60 5.13 -22.60
CA HIS A 76 0.94 4.69 -23.96
C HIS A 76 -0.15 4.99 -24.98
N HIS A 77 -1.43 4.92 -24.60
CA HIS A 77 -2.51 5.33 -25.49
C HIS A 77 -2.45 6.83 -25.82
N THR A 78 -2.06 7.66 -24.85
CA THR A 78 -1.89 9.10 -25.04
C THR A 78 -0.68 9.39 -25.93
N GLU A 79 0.46 8.74 -25.69
CA GLU A 79 1.66 8.85 -26.54
C GLU A 79 1.35 8.44 -27.99
N ALA A 80 0.67 7.30 -28.18
CA ALA A 80 0.28 6.83 -29.51
C ALA A 80 -0.67 7.81 -30.21
N TYR A 81 -1.62 8.41 -29.49
CA TYR A 81 -2.52 9.40 -30.05
C TYR A 81 -1.78 10.67 -30.51
N ILE A 82 -0.82 11.16 -29.70
CA ILE A 82 0.00 12.33 -30.05
C ILE A 82 0.86 12.01 -31.28
N SER A 83 1.56 10.87 -31.28
CA SER A 83 2.41 10.43 -32.39
C SER A 83 1.63 10.28 -33.69
N PHE A 84 0.46 9.64 -33.64
CA PHE A 84 -0.43 9.50 -34.80
C PHE A 84 -0.91 10.85 -35.33
N SER A 85 -1.32 11.77 -34.44
CA SER A 85 -1.74 13.12 -34.84
C SER A 85 -0.60 13.89 -35.53
N ASN A 86 0.64 13.75 -35.03
CA ASN A 86 1.82 14.37 -35.64
C ASN A 86 2.09 13.82 -37.05
N PHE A 87 1.97 12.51 -37.22
CA PHE A 87 2.14 11.89 -38.53
C PHE A 87 1.14 12.46 -39.55
N PHE A 88 -0.14 12.55 -39.20
CA PHE A 88 -1.16 13.10 -40.11
C PHE A 88 -0.97 14.59 -40.39
N ALA A 89 -0.61 15.39 -39.38
CA ALA A 89 -0.31 16.80 -39.57
C ALA A 89 0.84 16.99 -40.57
N ASN A 90 1.91 16.20 -40.45
CA ASN A 90 3.08 16.33 -41.30
C ASN A 90 2.89 15.71 -42.70
N VAL A 91 2.18 14.58 -42.81
CA VAL A 91 1.85 13.99 -44.13
C VAL A 91 0.88 14.88 -44.90
N GLY A 92 -0.21 15.32 -44.25
CA GLY A 92 -1.17 16.24 -44.90
C GLY A 92 -0.50 17.55 -45.31
N HIS A 93 0.43 18.05 -44.51
CA HIS A 93 1.24 19.22 -44.86
C HIS A 93 2.10 18.99 -46.12
N GLN A 94 2.78 17.84 -46.22
CA GLN A 94 3.56 17.46 -47.40
C GLN A 94 2.69 17.27 -48.66
N GLU A 95 1.51 16.68 -48.51
CA GLU A 95 0.55 16.52 -49.62
C GLU A 95 0.07 17.88 -50.15
N VAL A 96 -0.20 18.85 -49.26
CA VAL A 96 -0.60 20.21 -49.66
C VAL A 96 0.54 20.92 -50.40
N ILE A 97 1.79 20.81 -49.91
CA ILE A 97 2.95 21.37 -50.62
C ILE A 97 3.14 20.71 -51.98
N ALA A 98 2.99 19.39 -52.06
CA ALA A 98 3.10 18.63 -53.31
C ALA A 98 2.03 19.04 -54.32
N ALA A 99 0.77 19.23 -53.89
CA ALA A 99 -0.31 19.72 -54.74
C ALA A 99 -0.03 21.13 -55.27
N LEU A 100 0.43 22.05 -54.40
CA LEU A 100 0.80 23.41 -54.81
C LEU A 100 1.95 23.46 -55.81
N ARG A 101 2.91 22.53 -55.72
CA ARG A 101 4.01 22.37 -56.70
C ARG A 101 3.52 21.95 -58.08
N LEU A 102 2.50 21.09 -58.13
CA LEU A 102 1.88 20.62 -59.36
C LEU A 102 1.01 21.70 -60.02
N GLU A 103 0.23 22.44 -59.24
CA GLU A 103 -0.68 23.48 -59.76
C GLU A 103 0.03 24.80 -60.09
N HIS A 104 1.15 25.09 -59.43
CA HIS A 104 1.87 26.35 -59.56
C HIS A 104 3.40 26.16 -59.64
N PRO A 105 3.94 25.61 -60.74
CA PRO A 105 5.36 25.25 -60.86
C PRO A 105 6.33 26.43 -60.84
N ASP A 106 5.84 27.64 -61.13
CA ASP A 106 6.65 28.87 -61.19
C ASP A 106 6.78 29.57 -59.83
N LEU A 107 6.08 29.07 -58.79
CA LEU A 107 6.17 29.62 -57.44
C LEU A 107 7.45 29.13 -56.74
N ASP A 108 8.17 30.03 -56.07
CA ASP A 108 9.30 29.65 -55.23
C ASP A 108 8.78 28.96 -53.95
N HIS A 109 8.70 27.63 -54.01
CA HIS A 109 8.20 26.80 -52.92
C HIS A 109 9.14 26.77 -51.71
N THR A 110 10.39 27.23 -51.84
CA THR A 110 11.34 27.37 -50.73
C THR A 110 10.84 28.37 -49.69
N SER A 111 10.14 29.43 -50.13
CA SER A 111 9.50 30.39 -49.24
C SER A 111 8.23 29.84 -48.58
N LEU A 112 7.54 28.87 -49.21
CA LEU A 112 6.36 28.24 -48.66
C LEU A 112 6.70 27.27 -47.51
N GLU A 113 7.72 26.44 -47.68
CA GLU A 113 8.24 25.57 -46.62
C GLU A 113 8.75 26.38 -45.41
N ALA A 114 9.32 27.56 -45.65
CA ALA A 114 9.74 28.47 -44.58
C ALA A 114 8.56 29.18 -43.87
N LYS A 115 7.43 29.39 -44.56
CA LYS A 115 6.23 30.04 -43.99
C LYS A 115 5.31 29.07 -43.25
N PHE A 116 5.33 27.81 -43.66
CA PHE A 116 4.58 26.72 -43.05
C PHE A 116 5.56 25.60 -42.70
N PRO A 117 6.36 25.75 -41.63
CA PRO A 117 7.28 24.69 -41.22
C PRO A 117 6.50 23.46 -40.70
N PRO A 118 7.12 22.27 -40.71
CA PRO A 118 6.58 21.09 -40.06
C PRO A 118 6.22 21.39 -38.60
N VAL A 119 5.15 20.78 -38.11
CA VAL A 119 4.78 20.94 -36.70
C VAL A 119 5.68 20.03 -35.87
N GLU A 120 6.65 20.64 -35.18
CA GLU A 120 7.45 20.00 -34.15
C GLU A 120 6.72 20.14 -32.80
N ILE A 121 6.12 19.05 -32.33
CA ILE A 121 5.66 18.96 -30.94
C ILE A 121 6.77 18.25 -30.18
N GLU A 122 7.41 18.94 -29.24
CA GLU A 122 8.42 18.34 -28.35
C GLU A 122 7.85 17.08 -27.70
N ASP A 123 8.50 15.95 -27.96
CA ASP A 123 8.22 14.72 -27.22
C ASP A 123 8.73 14.92 -25.80
N LYS A 124 7.79 15.06 -24.85
CA LYS A 124 8.10 15.21 -23.42
C LYS A 124 7.97 13.88 -22.68
N SER A 125 8.02 12.76 -23.40
CA SER A 125 8.04 11.41 -22.80
C SER A 125 9.13 11.26 -21.73
N ASP A 126 10.27 11.94 -21.91
CA ASP A 126 11.42 11.88 -20.99
C ASP A 126 11.23 12.70 -19.70
N ALA A 127 10.17 13.53 -19.60
CA ALA A 127 9.95 14.39 -18.44
C ALA A 127 9.21 13.69 -17.27
N PHE A 128 8.81 12.43 -17.45
CA PHE A 128 8.10 11.68 -16.42
C PHE A 128 8.77 10.32 -16.23
N ASP A 129 9.79 10.27 -15.37
CA ASP A 129 10.28 9.02 -14.79
C ASP A 129 9.48 8.73 -13.52
N PRO A 130 8.52 7.78 -13.54
CA PRO A 130 7.73 7.45 -12.36
C PRO A 130 8.54 6.70 -11.29
N LEU A 131 9.83 6.42 -11.53
CA LEU A 131 10.71 5.65 -10.63
C LEU A 131 11.87 6.45 -10.02
N GLU A 132 12.00 7.75 -10.29
CA GLU A 132 12.94 8.62 -9.57
C GLU A 132 12.31 9.22 -8.30
N GLU A 133 12.31 8.43 -7.21
CA GLU A 133 12.34 8.92 -5.82
C GLU A 133 13.61 8.42 -5.10
#